data_AF-A0A072V0E7-F1
#
_entry.id   AF-A0A072V0E7-F1
#
_cell.length_a   1.000
_cell.length_b   1.000
_cell.length_c   1.000
_cell.angle_alpha   90.00
_cell.angle_beta   90.00
_cell.angle_gamma   90.00
#
_symmetry.space_group_name_H-M   'P 1'
#
loop_
_entity.id
_entity.type
_entity.pdbx_description
1 polymer ?
#
loop_
_entity_poly.entity_id
_entity_poly.type
_entity_poly.pdbx_seq_one_letter_code
_entity_poly.pdbx_strand_id
1 'polypeptide(L)'
;MGHKNRSKKKRAALNAEGLETSICRFGSLHRLLFCNHSYRVMDDLSFPLTCPDWSVHEELLLLEALDMYGFANWNGVAEHVGTKSESRCIGHYNDVYLNLPSFPLPDLSYSMRKNKEELIAMAKGD
;
A
#
# COMPACT_ATOMS: atom_id res chain seq x y z
N MET A 1 39.42 45.20 -34.13
CA MET A 1 38.48 45.00 -32.99
C MET A 1 38.37 43.52 -32.67
N GLY A 2 39.03 43.07 -31.61
CA GLY A 2 38.89 41.71 -31.09
C GLY A 2 38.64 41.78 -29.58
N HIS A 3 37.46 41.36 -29.15
CA HIS A 3 37.08 41.02 -27.77
C HIS A 3 35.82 40.14 -27.92
N LYS A 4 35.64 38.98 -27.30
CA LYS A 4 36.02 38.53 -25.97
C LYS A 4 36.26 37.01 -25.96
N ASN A 5 37.26 36.61 -25.19
CA ASN A 5 37.53 35.22 -24.82
C ASN A 5 36.80 34.82 -23.53
N ARG A 6 36.51 33.52 -23.46
CA ARG A 6 36.55 32.60 -22.28
C ARG A 6 35.30 32.34 -21.41
N SER A 7 34.94 31.05 -21.47
CA SER A 7 34.70 30.11 -20.36
C SER A 7 33.29 29.91 -19.79
N LYS A 8 32.65 28.85 -20.32
CA LYS A 8 32.18 27.65 -19.59
C LYS A 8 31.54 27.88 -18.20
N LYS A 9 30.22 27.71 -18.11
CA LYS A 9 29.62 26.94 -17.00
C LYS A 9 28.22 26.45 -17.33
N LYS A 10 28.14 25.12 -17.55
CA LYS A 10 27.06 24.19 -17.19
C LYS A 10 25.72 24.82 -16.78
N ARG A 11 24.65 24.43 -17.48
CA ARG A 11 23.61 23.55 -16.90
C ARG A 11 22.60 23.18 -17.98
N ALA A 12 22.54 21.88 -18.25
CA ALA A 12 21.40 21.25 -18.90
C ALA A 12 20.16 21.49 -18.03
N ALA A 13 19.17 22.17 -18.59
CA ALA A 13 17.79 22.04 -18.15
C ALA A 13 17.10 21.27 -19.27
N LEU A 14 16.97 19.97 -19.05
CA LEU A 14 16.16 19.07 -19.86
C LEU A 14 14.73 19.61 -19.87
N ASN A 15 14.20 19.77 -21.08
CA ASN A 15 12.80 20.01 -21.34
C ASN A 15 12.00 18.79 -20.86
N ALA A 16 11.25 18.93 -19.77
CA ALA A 16 10.33 17.92 -19.28
C ALA A 16 8.90 18.44 -19.50
N GLU A 17 8.47 18.42 -20.76
CA GLU A 17 7.04 18.46 -21.08
C GLU A 17 6.52 17.03 -21.11
N GLY A 18 5.70 16.67 -20.14
CA GLY A 18 5.09 15.35 -20.07
C GLY A 18 4.59 15.03 -18.67
N LEU A 19 3.27 15.12 -18.50
CA LEU A 19 2.47 14.67 -17.35
C LEU A 19 2.37 15.66 -16.17
N GLU A 20 1.83 16.85 -16.42
CA GLU A 20 1.18 17.63 -15.36
C GLU A 20 -0.07 16.89 -14.86
N THR A 21 0.07 16.25 -13.70
CA THR A 21 -0.85 16.35 -12.56
C THR A 21 -2.35 16.42 -12.88
N SER A 22 -2.98 15.26 -13.10
CA SER A 22 -4.44 15.14 -13.27
C SER A 22 -5.22 14.98 -11.95
N ILE A 23 -4.61 15.19 -10.79
CA ILE A 23 -5.26 14.93 -9.47
C ILE A 23 -6.08 16.13 -8.96
N CYS A 24 -5.97 17.32 -9.56
CA CYS A 24 -6.64 18.52 -9.03
C CYS A 24 -7.56 19.21 -10.04
N ARG A 25 -8.56 18.51 -10.59
CA ARG A 25 -9.69 19.18 -11.28
C ARG A 25 -11.01 18.43 -11.13
N PHE A 26 -11.56 18.39 -9.92
CA PHE A 26 -13.00 18.23 -9.74
C PHE A 26 -13.48 18.99 -8.50
N GLY A 27 -14.41 19.92 -8.71
CA GLY A 27 -15.40 20.29 -7.69
C GLY A 27 -15.04 21.44 -6.76
N SER A 28 -15.95 22.39 -6.68
CA SER A 28 -15.92 23.60 -5.87
C SER A 28 -16.13 23.30 -4.37
N LEU A 29 -15.60 24.20 -3.53
CA LEU A 29 -15.76 24.38 -2.08
C LEU A 29 -14.95 23.52 -1.10
N HIS A 30 -14.03 24.26 -0.46
CA HIS A 30 -13.52 24.14 0.90
C HIS A 30 -12.12 23.52 1.08
N ARG A 31 -11.17 24.46 1.25
CA ARG A 31 -9.83 24.33 1.82
C ARG A 31 -8.75 23.90 0.83
N LEU A 32 -8.12 24.94 0.27
CA LEU A 32 -6.76 24.93 -0.26
C LEU A 32 -5.82 24.18 0.70
N LEU A 33 -5.65 22.87 0.55
CA LEU A 33 -4.34 22.29 0.76
C LEU A 33 -3.51 22.86 -0.38
N PHE A 34 -2.76 23.90 -0.09
CA PHE A 34 -1.69 24.34 -0.96
C PHE A 34 -0.90 23.09 -1.34
N CYS A 35 -0.64 22.88 -2.63
CA CYS A 35 0.16 21.77 -3.16
C CYS A 35 1.63 21.77 -2.68
N ASN A 36 1.94 22.51 -1.61
CA ASN A 36 3.22 22.65 -0.92
C ASN A 36 3.11 22.12 0.52
N HIS A 37 2.47 20.97 0.70
CA HIS A 37 2.58 20.18 1.91
C HIS A 37 3.60 19.07 1.68
N SER A 38 4.44 18.81 2.69
CA SER A 38 5.28 17.61 2.67
C SER A 38 4.38 16.39 2.61
N TYR A 39 4.46 15.63 1.52
CA TYR A 39 3.73 14.39 1.34
C TYR A 39 4.73 13.24 1.23
N ARG A 40 4.24 12.02 1.42
CA ARG A 40 4.98 10.78 1.19
C ARG A 40 4.15 9.90 0.27
N VAL A 41 4.80 9.32 -0.74
CA VAL A 41 4.21 8.24 -1.52
C VAL A 41 4.16 6.99 -0.65
N MET A 42 2.96 6.46 -0.46
CA MET A 42 2.72 5.21 0.25
C MET A 42 2.54 4.09 -0.78
N ASP A 43 3.00 2.89 -0.45
CA ASP A 43 2.81 1.71 -1.28
C ASP A 43 1.36 1.21 -1.20
N ASP A 44 0.93 0.40 -2.17
CA ASP A 44 -0.46 -0.04 -2.38
C ASP A 44 -0.91 -1.21 -1.48
N LEU A 45 -0.17 -1.49 -0.40
CA LEU A 45 -0.47 -2.57 0.55
C LEU A 45 -0.55 -3.99 -0.07
N SER A 46 0.00 -4.16 -1.28
CA SER A 46 0.00 -5.42 -2.04
C SER A 46 0.96 -6.48 -1.50
N PHE A 47 1.77 -6.15 -0.48
CA PHE A 47 2.74 -7.07 0.11
C PHE A 47 2.11 -7.91 1.24
N PRO A 48 2.66 -9.11 1.51
CA PRO A 48 2.13 -9.98 2.55
C PRO A 48 2.55 -9.59 3.98
N LEU A 49 1.62 -9.67 4.96
CA LEU A 49 1.86 -9.25 6.34
C LEU A 49 2.19 -10.41 7.31
N THR A 50 1.32 -11.41 7.35
CA THR A 50 1.38 -12.56 8.28
C THR A 50 1.77 -13.84 7.55
N CYS A 51 1.25 -14.02 6.33
CA CYS A 51 1.51 -15.16 5.47
C CYS A 51 1.62 -14.72 3.99
N PRO A 52 2.33 -15.46 3.14
CA PRO A 52 2.60 -15.07 1.75
C PRO A 52 1.35 -14.96 0.86
N ASP A 53 0.28 -15.68 1.20
CA ASP A 53 -0.93 -15.78 0.37
C ASP A 53 -1.95 -14.65 0.63
N TRP A 54 -1.70 -13.81 1.63
CA TRP A 54 -2.57 -12.70 2.03
C TRP A 54 -1.81 -11.39 2.03
N SER A 55 -2.28 -10.44 1.22
CA SER A 55 -1.79 -9.06 1.22
C SER A 55 -2.28 -8.28 2.43
N VAL A 56 -1.57 -7.22 2.80
CA VAL A 56 -1.99 -6.32 3.89
C VAL A 56 -3.37 -5.72 3.60
N HIS A 57 -3.67 -5.44 2.33
CA HIS A 57 -4.99 -4.93 1.95
C HIS A 57 -6.11 -5.94 2.26
N GLU A 58 -5.92 -7.22 1.88
CA GLU A 58 -6.90 -8.28 2.16
C GLU A 58 -7.06 -8.53 3.67
N GLU A 59 -5.97 -8.48 4.44
CA GLU A 59 -5.99 -8.59 5.90
C GLU A 59 -6.82 -7.46 6.53
N LEU A 60 -6.65 -6.24 6.04
CA LEU A 60 -7.41 -5.08 6.52
C LEU A 60 -8.91 -5.25 6.22
N LEU A 61 -9.25 -5.66 5.00
CA LEU A 61 -10.65 -5.91 4.60
C LEU A 61 -11.29 -7.04 5.42
N LEU A 62 -10.53 -8.09 5.74
CA LEU A 62 -11.03 -9.18 6.58
C LEU A 62 -11.41 -8.69 7.97
N LEU A 63 -10.54 -7.89 8.60
CA LEU A 63 -10.78 -7.35 9.94
C LEU A 63 -11.90 -6.31 9.96
N GLU A 64 -11.98 -5.44 8.94
CA GLU A 64 -13.07 -4.48 8.77
C GLU A 64 -14.41 -5.20 8.61
N ALA A 65 -14.45 -6.22 7.75
CA ALA A 65 -15.65 -7.02 7.55
C ALA A 65 -16.09 -7.76 8.82
N LEU A 66 -15.14 -8.25 9.62
CA LEU A 66 -15.46 -8.89 10.90
C LEU A 66 -16.01 -7.90 11.93
N ASP A 67 -15.53 -6.66 11.95
CA ASP A 67 -16.08 -5.59 12.80
C ASP A 67 -17.49 -5.20 12.37
N MET A 68 -17.74 -5.16 11.05
CA MET A 68 -19.03 -4.77 10.48
C MET A 68 -20.11 -5.87 10.55
N TYR A 69 -19.78 -7.10 10.16
CA TYR A 69 -20.73 -8.20 9.99
C TYR A 69 -20.69 -9.22 11.13
N GLY A 70 -19.59 -9.28 11.89
CA GLY A 70 -19.37 -10.25 12.96
C GLY A 70 -19.06 -11.68 12.48
N PHE A 71 -18.66 -12.52 13.44
CA PHE A 71 -18.22 -13.91 13.22
C PHE A 71 -19.31 -14.91 12.77
N ALA A 72 -20.57 -14.48 12.64
CA ALA A 72 -21.67 -15.34 12.22
C ALA A 72 -21.96 -15.26 10.72
N ASN A 73 -21.47 -14.21 10.03
CA ASN A 73 -21.77 -13.95 8.62
C ASN A 73 -20.51 -13.98 7.75
N TRP A 74 -19.87 -15.16 7.69
CA TRP A 74 -18.65 -15.33 6.90
C TRP A 74 -18.86 -15.18 5.39
N ASN A 75 -20.07 -15.43 4.90
CA ASN A 75 -20.42 -15.18 3.50
C ASN A 75 -20.31 -13.68 3.18
N GLY A 76 -20.90 -12.81 4.01
CA GLY A 76 -20.74 -11.35 3.87
C GLY A 76 -19.30 -10.88 4.06
N VAL A 77 -18.54 -11.55 4.94
CA VAL A 77 -17.10 -11.27 5.11
C VAL A 77 -16.32 -11.59 3.83
N ALA A 78 -16.56 -12.74 3.22
CA ALA A 78 -15.90 -13.12 1.97
C ALA A 78 -16.28 -12.20 0.81
N GLU A 79 -17.55 -11.79 0.73
CA GLU A 79 -18.01 -10.82 -0.26
C GLU A 79 -17.30 -9.47 -0.10
N HIS A 80 -17.11 -9.02 1.14
CA HIS A 80 -16.40 -7.77 1.44
C HIS A 80 -14.91 -7.84 1.11
N VAL A 81 -14.25 -8.97 1.38
CA VAL A 81 -12.84 -9.20 0.99
C VAL A 81 -12.71 -9.29 -0.54
N GLY A 82 -13.69 -9.89 -1.22
CA GLY A 82 -13.82 -9.93 -2.69
C GLY A 82 -12.83 -10.86 -3.42
N THR A 83 -11.68 -11.17 -2.82
CA THR A 83 -10.62 -12.00 -3.44
C THR A 83 -10.54 -13.43 -2.88
N LYS A 84 -11.09 -13.69 -1.69
CA LYS A 84 -11.02 -14.98 -0.99
C LYS A 84 -12.41 -15.55 -0.74
N SER A 85 -12.51 -16.88 -0.73
CA SER A 85 -13.75 -17.58 -0.37
C SER A 85 -13.99 -17.58 1.14
N GLU A 86 -15.24 -17.79 1.55
CA GLU A 86 -15.65 -17.93 2.95
C GLU A 86 -14.75 -18.88 3.75
N SER A 87 -14.52 -20.08 3.22
CA SER A 87 -13.66 -21.09 3.85
C SER A 87 -12.22 -20.63 4.04
N ARG A 88 -11.69 -19.83 3.12
CA ARG A 88 -10.34 -19.27 3.20
C ARG A 88 -10.28 -18.18 4.27
N CYS A 89 -11.28 -17.31 4.34
CA CYS A 89 -11.37 -16.27 5.38
C CYS A 89 -11.45 -16.88 6.78
N ILE A 90 -12.30 -17.90 6.97
CA ILE A 90 -12.43 -18.60 8.26
C ILE A 90 -11.12 -19.26 8.65
N GLY A 91 -10.54 -20.06 7.74
CA GLY A 91 -9.29 -20.79 8.01
C GLY A 91 -8.16 -19.84 8.37
N HIS A 92 -7.98 -18.80 7.58
CA HIS A 92 -6.95 -17.79 7.81
C HIS A 92 -7.13 -17.07 9.15
N TYR A 93 -8.36 -16.63 9.47
CA TYR A 93 -8.61 -15.95 10.74
C TYR A 93 -8.27 -16.86 11.94
N ASN A 94 -8.69 -18.12 11.88
CA ASN A 94 -8.39 -19.08 12.94
C ASN A 94 -6.89 -19.30 13.09
N ASP A 95 -6.16 -19.50 11.98
CA ASP A 95 -4.74 -19.84 12.02
C ASP A 95 -3.86 -18.66 12.45
N VAL A 96 -4.22 -17.43 12.03
CA VAL A 96 -3.42 -16.22 12.29
C VAL A 96 -3.79 -15.52 13.59
N TYR A 97 -5.06 -15.55 14.00
CA TYR A 97 -5.53 -14.77 15.14
C TYR A 97 -5.95 -15.61 16.36
N LEU A 98 -6.41 -16.86 16.17
CA LEU A 98 -6.94 -17.66 17.29
C LEU A 98 -6.00 -18.78 17.74
N ASN A 99 -5.34 -19.47 16.81
CA ASN A 99 -4.58 -20.69 17.07
C ASN A 99 -3.10 -20.43 17.44
N LEU A 100 -2.74 -19.18 17.73
CA LEU A 100 -1.36 -18.82 18.07
C LEU A 100 -1.06 -18.97 19.56
N PRO A 101 0.15 -19.42 19.93
CA PRO A 101 0.61 -19.45 21.32
C PRO A 101 0.65 -18.06 21.97
N SER A 102 0.78 -17.00 21.16
CA SER A 102 0.89 -15.60 21.56
C SER A 102 -0.44 -14.84 21.56
N PHE A 103 -1.57 -15.56 21.57
CA PHE A 103 -2.90 -14.95 21.69
C PHE A 103 -2.92 -13.90 22.83
N PRO A 104 -3.46 -12.68 22.62
CA PRO A 104 -4.35 -12.26 21.53
C PRO A 104 -3.65 -11.59 20.33
N LEU A 105 -2.32 -11.56 20.30
CA LEU A 105 -1.59 -10.82 19.26
C LEU A 105 -1.15 -11.76 18.12
N PRO A 106 -1.41 -11.38 16.85
CA PRO A 106 -0.91 -12.12 15.70
C PRO A 106 0.62 -12.08 15.62
N ASP A 107 1.24 -13.14 15.12
CA ASP A 107 2.68 -13.14 14.85
C ASP A 107 2.99 -12.33 13.59
N LEU A 108 3.51 -11.12 13.78
CA LEU A 108 3.93 -10.22 12.71
C LEU A 108 5.40 -10.41 12.30
N SER A 109 6.09 -11.45 12.83
CA SER A 109 7.50 -11.71 12.52
C SER A 109 7.75 -11.96 11.03
N TYR A 110 6.73 -12.38 10.28
CA TYR A 110 6.82 -12.62 8.84
C TYR A 110 7.21 -11.35 8.06
N SER A 111 6.51 -10.23 8.29
CA SER A 111 6.83 -8.95 7.64
C SER A 111 8.10 -8.31 8.19
N MET A 112 8.37 -8.48 9.48
CA MET A 112 9.52 -7.85 10.17
C MET A 112 10.86 -8.52 9.86
N ARG A 113 10.87 -9.80 9.44
CA ARG A 113 12.11 -10.51 9.08
C ARG A 113 12.66 -10.14 7.71
N LYS A 114 11.84 -9.58 6.83
CA LYS A 114 12.26 -9.26 5.47
C LYS A 114 12.76 -7.84 5.39
N ASN A 115 13.94 -7.66 4.81
CA ASN A 115 14.45 -6.33 4.57
C ASN A 115 13.62 -5.64 3.46
N LYS A 116 13.74 -4.30 3.35
CA LYS A 116 13.01 -3.51 2.35
C LYS A 116 13.19 -4.03 0.93
N GLU A 117 14.35 -4.58 0.60
CA GLU A 117 14.70 -5.05 -0.73
C GLU A 117 13.97 -6.36 -1.08
N GLU A 118 13.84 -7.27 -0.12
CA GLU A 118 13.08 -8.52 -0.24
C GLU A 118 11.58 -8.28 -0.39
N LEU A 119 11.03 -7.31 0.34
CA LEU A 119 9.62 -6.91 0.18
C LEU A 119 9.35 -6.34 -1.21
N ILE A 120 10.26 -5.51 -1.73
CA ILE A 120 10.17 -4.94 -3.08
C ILE A 120 10.30 -6.03 -4.16
N ALA A 121 11.14 -7.05 -3.93
CA ALA A 121 11.28 -8.17 -4.86
C ALA A 121 10.00 -9.02 -4.93
N MET A 122 9.32 -9.22 -3.79
CA MET A 122 8.06 -9.98 -3.74
C MET A 122 6.88 -9.24 -4.36
N ALA A 123 6.84 -7.92 -4.27
CA ALA A 123 5.82 -7.08 -4.92
C ALA A 123 5.99 -6.99 -6.45
N LYS A 124 7.16 -7.37 -6.98
CA LYS A 124 7.50 -7.28 -8.41
C LYS A 124 7.35 -8.59 -9.17
N GLY A 125 6.43 -9.47 -8.77
CA GLY A 125 6.23 -10.80 -9.38
C GLY A 125 6.38 -10.80 -10.91
N ASP A 126 7.21 -11.75 -11.39
CA ASP A 126 7.44 -12.05 -12.81
C ASP A 126 6.15 -12.35 -13.59
#